data_AF-A0A7S4F8H8-F1
#
_entry.id   AF-A0A7S4F8H8-F1
#
_cell.length_a   1.000
_cell.length_b   1.000
_cell.length_c   1.000
_cell.angle_alpha   90.00
_cell.angle_beta   90.00
_cell.angle_gamma   90.00
#
_symmetry.space_group_name_H-M   'P 1'
#
loop_
_entity.id
_entity.type
_entity.pdbx_description
1 polymer ?
#
loop_
_entity_poly.entity_id
_entity_poly.type
_entity_poly.pdbx_seq_one_letter_code
_entity_poly.pdbx_strand_id
1 'polypeptide(L)'
;AEVAGARLYTGPMYVLYNGVLRNPPADGCVLYVTTLHAINSCVIKVSKLTKATKVYRGMVGASLPSNFLNPNEQGVRGGVERAFMSTTTDRNVALAYASSAPGKAALVFEIQQGMIDRGADLSLISMYPFEHEILFAPFTGVELLENKISNRLVLAKSRFSVNLKSLTLEQAFAKRHKLLMEIGEAIKLEVKQLLKVGVDDFDRFSLADRSKLAEPGLRALGVRLDVLLNGEAKRYNDDDVFELTVCAMVEAKKAITGGLSRALPFVASALPSQELQKLVGAEFCIALLGQTSDVEQGFNYHSQPVMFHLPASSDGCDALVVRGTMPESPEWEQRAGATA
;
A
#
# COMPACT_ATOMS: atom_id res chain seq x y z
N ALA A 1 8.12 4.48 12.67
CA ALA A 1 8.89 3.97 11.51
C ALA A 1 9.31 5.10 10.56
N GLU A 2 8.37 5.89 10.04
CA GLU A 2 8.63 6.95 9.04
C GLU A 2 9.69 7.97 9.48
N VAL A 3 9.55 8.56 10.67
CA VAL A 3 10.52 9.53 11.22
C VAL A 3 11.91 8.92 11.33
N ALA A 4 12.01 7.66 11.77
CA ALA A 4 13.29 6.96 11.88
C ALA A 4 13.90 6.69 10.49
N GLY A 5 13.09 6.27 9.52
CA GLY A 5 13.53 6.07 8.14
C GLY A 5 14.05 7.37 7.52
N ALA A 6 13.29 8.46 7.62
CA ALA A 6 13.71 9.77 7.12
C ALA A 6 14.99 10.27 7.81
N ARG A 7 15.11 10.11 9.14
CA ARG A 7 16.35 10.40 9.87
C ARG A 7 17.54 9.63 9.31
N LEU A 8 17.41 8.32 9.15
CA LEU A 8 18.47 7.48 8.58
C LEU A 8 18.84 7.95 7.18
N TYR A 9 17.85 8.28 6.35
CA TYR A 9 18.08 8.83 5.01
C TYR A 9 18.90 10.11 5.07
N THR A 10 18.55 11.08 5.91
CA THR A 10 19.33 12.33 6.02
C THR A 10 20.75 12.12 6.56
N GLY A 11 21.01 11.00 7.24
CA GLY A 11 22.34 10.57 7.63
C GLY A 11 23.09 9.85 6.48
N PRO A 12 24.13 9.05 6.78
CA PRO A 12 24.95 8.42 5.73
C PRO A 12 24.20 7.39 4.87
N MET A 13 23.01 6.92 5.29
CA MET A 13 22.31 5.85 4.58
C MET A 13 21.72 6.26 3.23
N TYR A 14 21.58 7.57 2.91
CA TYR A 14 21.13 7.97 1.56
C TYR A 14 22.00 7.36 0.46
N VAL A 15 23.30 7.13 0.71
CA VAL A 15 24.22 6.54 -0.26
C VAL A 15 23.75 5.14 -0.65
N LEU A 16 23.43 4.30 0.34
CA LEU A 16 22.97 2.93 0.13
C LEU A 16 21.56 2.89 -0.44
N TYR A 17 20.65 3.71 0.10
CA TYR A 17 19.26 3.77 -0.38
C TYR A 17 19.16 4.26 -1.82
N ASN A 18 19.86 5.33 -2.17
CA ASN A 18 19.85 5.84 -3.54
C ASN A 18 20.64 4.93 -4.49
N GLY A 19 21.69 4.27 -4.01
CA GLY A 19 22.46 3.29 -4.76
C GLY A 19 21.60 2.12 -5.24
N VAL A 20 20.87 1.48 -4.31
CA VAL A 20 20.02 0.32 -4.66
C VAL A 20 18.82 0.71 -5.54
N LEU A 21 18.28 1.93 -5.39
CA LEU A 21 17.19 2.40 -6.24
C LEU A 21 17.64 2.71 -7.68
N ARG A 22 18.85 3.26 -7.85
CA ARG A 22 19.41 3.55 -9.18
C ARG A 22 19.88 2.29 -9.90
N ASN A 23 20.41 1.33 -9.15
CA ASN A 23 20.96 0.08 -9.64
C ASN A 23 20.34 -1.11 -8.90
N PRO A 24 19.05 -1.41 -9.10
CA PRO A 24 18.44 -2.55 -8.44
C PRO A 24 19.05 -3.87 -8.98
N PRO A 25 19.12 -4.90 -8.14
CA PRO A 25 19.62 -6.20 -8.57
C PRO A 25 18.70 -6.83 -9.61
N ALA A 26 19.28 -7.68 -10.47
CA ALA A 26 18.59 -8.27 -11.62
C ALA A 26 17.45 -9.23 -11.21
N ASP A 27 17.54 -9.83 -10.02
CA ASP A 27 16.51 -10.69 -9.42
C ASP A 27 15.32 -9.91 -8.84
N GLY A 28 15.39 -8.57 -8.82
CA GLY A 28 14.34 -7.70 -8.27
C GLY A 28 14.34 -7.63 -6.73
N CYS A 29 15.25 -8.32 -6.04
CA CYS A 29 15.36 -8.32 -4.58
C CYS A 29 16.05 -7.05 -4.07
N VAL A 30 15.33 -5.94 -4.05
CA VAL A 30 15.84 -4.66 -3.55
C VAL A 30 16.14 -4.78 -2.04
N LEU A 31 17.36 -4.41 -1.63
CA LEU A 31 17.70 -4.29 -0.20
C LEU A 31 16.94 -3.11 0.43
N TYR A 32 16.71 -3.18 1.75
CA TYR A 32 16.09 -2.10 2.55
C TYR A 32 14.64 -1.74 2.19
N VAL A 33 13.88 -2.64 1.53
CA VAL A 33 12.48 -2.42 1.10
C VAL A 33 11.62 -1.77 2.17
N THR A 34 11.61 -2.31 3.39
CA THR A 34 10.79 -1.76 4.49
C THR A 34 11.17 -0.32 4.83
N THR A 35 12.47 0.00 4.90
CA THR A 35 12.93 1.35 5.23
C THR A 35 12.67 2.32 4.08
N LEU A 36 12.86 1.89 2.83
CA LEU A 36 12.54 2.68 1.64
C LEU A 36 11.05 3.05 1.59
N HIS A 37 10.15 2.12 1.91
CA HIS A 37 8.72 2.40 2.02
C HIS A 37 8.41 3.36 3.19
N ALA A 38 9.08 3.21 4.32
CA ALA A 38 8.92 4.12 5.45
C ALA A 38 9.38 5.56 5.12
N ILE A 39 10.51 5.71 4.42
CA ILE A 39 11.00 7.02 3.95
C ILE A 39 10.01 7.61 2.95
N ASN A 40 9.58 6.83 1.95
CA ASN A 40 8.64 7.31 0.94
C ASN A 40 7.31 7.76 1.56
N SER A 41 6.79 7.00 2.52
CA SER A 41 5.58 7.35 3.26
C SER A 41 5.76 8.66 4.06
N CYS A 42 6.92 8.86 4.70
CA CYS A 42 7.28 10.12 5.32
C CYS A 42 7.24 11.28 4.32
N VAL A 43 7.87 11.11 3.16
CA VAL A 43 7.92 12.14 2.10
C VAL A 43 6.52 12.50 1.62
N ILE A 44 5.66 11.51 1.34
CA ILE A 44 4.27 11.75 0.89
C ILE A 44 3.46 12.55 1.90
N LYS A 45 3.65 12.30 3.20
CA LYS A 45 2.92 12.99 4.27
C LYS A 45 3.45 14.42 4.48
N VAL A 46 4.77 14.56 4.60
CA VAL A 46 5.43 15.84 4.92
C VAL A 46 5.39 16.81 3.74
N SER A 47 5.43 16.33 2.50
CA SER A 47 5.34 17.20 1.31
C SER A 47 4.04 17.99 1.25
N LYS A 48 2.94 17.43 1.76
CA LYS A 48 1.64 18.12 1.85
C LYS A 48 1.68 19.34 2.76
N LEU A 49 2.54 19.31 3.79
CA LEU A 49 2.74 20.38 4.76
C LEU A 49 3.81 21.38 4.32
N THR A 50 4.64 21.01 3.34
CA THR A 50 5.76 21.83 2.88
C THR A 50 5.25 23.04 2.11
N LYS A 51 5.74 24.23 2.46
CA LYS A 51 5.43 25.47 1.73
C LYS A 51 6.07 25.39 0.34
N ALA A 52 5.25 25.59 -0.70
CA ALA A 52 5.77 25.65 -2.07
C ALA A 52 6.76 26.82 -2.19
N THR A 53 8.01 26.49 -2.50
CA THR A 53 9.09 27.44 -2.71
C THR A 53 10.01 26.94 -3.81
N LYS A 54 10.90 27.81 -4.28
CA LYS A 54 11.95 27.41 -5.19
C LYS A 54 13.00 26.57 -4.46
N VAL A 55 13.46 25.52 -5.11
CA VAL A 55 14.48 24.60 -4.59
C VAL A 55 15.57 24.37 -5.63
N TYR A 56 16.73 23.96 -5.15
CA TYR A 56 17.95 23.83 -5.94
C TYR A 56 18.64 22.51 -5.65
N ARG A 57 19.25 21.93 -6.68
CA ARG A 57 20.08 20.73 -6.54
C ARG A 57 21.37 20.89 -7.30
N GLY A 58 22.48 20.89 -6.57
CA GLY A 58 23.81 20.83 -7.15
C GLY A 58 24.22 19.39 -7.48
N MET A 59 24.96 19.21 -8.57
CA MET A 59 25.59 17.96 -8.95
C MET A 59 27.02 18.23 -9.42
N VAL A 60 27.96 17.44 -8.88
CA VAL A 60 29.39 17.54 -9.15
C VAL A 60 29.77 16.62 -10.30
N GLY A 61 30.51 17.13 -11.28
CA GLY A 61 31.03 16.33 -12.40
C GLY A 61 29.95 15.76 -13.31
N ALA A 62 28.71 16.26 -13.22
CA ALA A 62 27.59 15.78 -14.00
C ALA A 62 27.36 16.65 -15.23
N SER A 63 27.12 16.00 -16.36
CA SER A 63 26.58 16.62 -17.56
C SER A 63 25.10 16.24 -17.71
N LEU A 64 24.34 17.08 -18.42
CA LEU A 64 22.99 16.71 -18.82
C LEU A 64 23.07 15.55 -19.84
N PRO A 65 22.37 14.44 -19.63
CA PRO A 65 22.35 13.36 -20.61
C PRO A 65 21.61 13.76 -21.89
N SER A 66 21.78 13.00 -22.97
CA SER A 66 21.31 13.37 -24.31
C SER A 66 19.79 13.60 -24.40
N ASN A 67 19.00 12.88 -23.61
CA ASN A 67 17.55 13.04 -23.47
C ASN A 67 17.13 14.37 -22.83
N PHE A 68 18.04 15.11 -22.19
CA PHE A 68 17.81 16.47 -21.72
C PHE A 68 18.14 17.52 -22.80
N LEU A 69 18.89 17.15 -23.84
CA LEU A 69 19.28 18.05 -24.92
C LEU A 69 18.35 17.91 -26.12
N ASN A 70 18.00 16.67 -26.45
CA ASN A 70 17.14 16.34 -27.59
C ASN A 70 15.74 15.96 -27.11
N PRO A 71 14.67 16.58 -27.65
CA PRO A 71 13.31 16.19 -27.32
C PRO A 71 13.03 14.76 -27.79
N ASN A 72 12.22 14.04 -27.02
CA ASN A 72 11.67 12.74 -27.43
C ASN A 72 10.56 12.92 -28.48
N GLU A 73 9.93 11.82 -28.90
CA GLU A 73 8.82 11.81 -29.87
C GLU A 73 7.62 12.67 -29.44
N GLN A 74 7.48 12.94 -28.14
CA GLN A 74 6.42 13.75 -27.55
C GLN A 74 6.84 15.21 -27.34
N GLY A 75 8.03 15.62 -27.81
CA GLY A 75 8.55 16.98 -27.66
C GLY A 75 9.15 17.30 -26.29
N VAL A 76 9.33 16.31 -25.41
CA VAL A 76 9.78 16.50 -24.02
C VAL A 76 11.27 16.20 -23.89
N ARG A 77 11.99 17.05 -23.15
CA ARG A 77 13.40 16.84 -22.77
C ARG A 77 13.46 16.57 -21.28
N GLY A 78 14.04 15.45 -20.87
CA GLY A 78 14.06 15.08 -19.47
C GLY A 78 14.28 13.60 -19.20
N GLY A 79 14.06 13.21 -17.95
CA GLY A 79 14.22 11.83 -17.50
C GLY A 79 13.54 11.60 -16.15
N VAL A 80 13.82 10.44 -15.55
CA VAL A 80 13.28 10.04 -14.26
C VAL A 80 14.44 9.77 -13.30
N GLU A 81 14.45 10.43 -12.16
CA GLU A 81 15.34 10.06 -11.06
C GLU A 81 14.73 8.89 -10.31
N ARG A 82 15.42 7.75 -10.31
CA ARG A 82 14.97 6.51 -9.69
C ARG A 82 15.09 6.56 -8.17
N ALA A 83 16.04 7.31 -7.65
CA ALA A 83 16.29 7.47 -6.23
C ALA A 83 15.49 8.61 -5.61
N PHE A 84 15.59 8.78 -4.29
CA PHE A 84 15.17 10.02 -3.67
C PHE A 84 16.05 11.18 -4.15
N MET A 85 15.46 12.36 -4.26
CA MET A 85 16.17 13.54 -4.73
C MET A 85 16.20 14.64 -3.67
N SER A 86 17.36 14.78 -3.05
CA SER A 86 17.62 15.84 -2.07
C SER A 86 17.81 17.19 -2.77
N THR A 87 17.21 18.24 -2.23
CA THR A 87 17.31 19.62 -2.72
C THR A 87 17.39 20.57 -1.54
N THR A 88 17.84 21.79 -1.77
CA THR A 88 17.93 22.85 -0.76
C THR A 88 17.16 24.08 -1.22
N THR A 89 16.64 24.86 -0.28
CA THR A 89 16.04 26.18 -0.57
C THR A 89 17.10 27.26 -0.79
N ASP A 90 18.36 27.03 -0.42
CA ASP A 90 19.46 27.98 -0.61
C ASP A 90 20.24 27.69 -1.90
N ARG A 91 20.14 28.61 -2.86
CA ARG A 91 20.87 28.54 -4.13
C ARG A 91 22.38 28.45 -3.94
N ASN A 92 22.94 29.14 -2.94
CA ASN A 92 24.38 29.18 -2.71
C ASN A 92 24.90 27.83 -2.21
N VAL A 93 24.13 27.12 -1.38
CA VAL A 93 24.45 25.75 -0.95
C VAL A 93 24.52 24.81 -2.15
N ALA A 94 23.55 24.86 -3.06
CA ALA A 94 23.57 24.05 -4.29
C ALA A 94 24.76 24.39 -5.21
N LEU A 95 25.12 25.66 -5.34
CA LEU A 95 26.26 26.11 -6.14
C LEU A 95 27.59 25.67 -5.55
N ALA A 96 27.76 25.85 -4.23
CA ALA A 96 28.95 25.43 -3.50
C ALA A 96 29.14 23.91 -3.63
N TYR A 97 28.05 23.16 -3.46
CA TYR A 97 28.06 21.72 -3.69
C TYR A 97 28.47 21.37 -5.12
N ALA A 98 27.80 21.91 -6.14
CA ALA A 98 28.09 21.60 -7.55
C ALA A 98 29.53 21.95 -7.96
N SER A 99 30.12 22.97 -7.34
CA SER A 99 31.46 23.48 -7.64
C SER A 99 32.55 22.95 -6.70
N SER A 100 32.23 21.98 -5.84
CA SER A 100 33.14 21.45 -4.81
C SER A 100 34.34 20.68 -5.36
N ALA A 101 34.28 20.18 -6.60
CA ALA A 101 35.41 19.50 -7.25
C ALA A 101 36.04 20.39 -8.33
N PRO A 102 37.27 20.90 -8.10
CA PRO A 102 37.98 21.73 -9.07
C PRO A 102 38.14 21.04 -10.43
N GLY A 103 37.96 21.81 -11.51
CA GLY A 103 38.14 21.34 -12.88
C GLY A 103 37.01 20.47 -13.44
N LYS A 104 36.06 20.03 -12.60
CA LYS A 104 34.87 19.28 -13.05
C LYS A 104 33.75 20.23 -13.48
N ALA A 105 32.86 19.75 -14.35
CA ALA A 105 31.62 20.45 -14.68
C ALA A 105 30.71 20.55 -13.45
N ALA A 106 30.01 21.67 -13.31
CA ALA A 106 29.04 21.92 -12.27
C ALA A 106 27.64 22.02 -12.89
N LEU A 107 26.67 21.28 -12.35
CA LEU A 107 25.28 21.35 -12.79
C LEU A 107 24.40 21.72 -11.59
N VAL A 108 23.56 22.73 -11.76
CA VAL A 108 22.55 23.11 -10.77
C VAL A 108 21.18 23.07 -11.41
N PHE A 109 20.30 22.23 -10.87
CA PHE A 109 18.88 22.33 -11.17
C PHE A 109 18.25 23.44 -10.33
N GLU A 110 17.43 24.27 -10.97
CA GLU A 110 16.53 25.23 -10.35
C GLU A 110 15.09 24.80 -10.61
N ILE A 111 14.32 24.58 -9.53
CA ILE A 111 12.97 24.03 -9.60
C ILE A 111 12.02 24.92 -8.84
N GLN A 112 10.94 25.35 -9.50
CA GLN A 112 9.80 25.96 -8.83
C GLN A 112 8.82 24.85 -8.44
N GLN A 113 8.64 24.62 -7.13
CA GLN A 113 7.63 23.68 -6.65
C GLN A 113 6.21 24.14 -7.02
N GLY A 114 5.36 23.17 -7.36
CA GLY A 114 3.97 23.40 -7.74
C GLY A 114 2.98 23.18 -6.60
N MET A 115 1.69 23.26 -6.90
CA MET A 115 0.62 22.92 -5.94
C MET A 115 0.66 21.44 -5.53
N ILE A 116 0.95 20.58 -6.51
CA ILE A 116 0.95 19.11 -6.38
C ILE A 116 2.37 18.59 -6.21
N ASP A 117 3.31 19.09 -7.02
CA ASP A 117 4.70 18.62 -7.07
C ASP A 117 5.56 19.34 -6.04
N ARG A 118 5.43 18.89 -4.78
CA ARG A 118 6.22 19.36 -3.64
C ARG A 118 7.09 18.25 -3.08
N GLY A 119 8.31 18.60 -2.69
CA GLY A 119 9.15 17.75 -1.86
C GLY A 119 8.78 17.91 -0.39
N ALA A 120 9.30 17.03 0.46
CA ALA A 120 9.13 17.06 1.89
C ALA A 120 10.24 17.88 2.56
N ASP A 121 9.87 18.92 3.29
CA ASP A 121 10.77 19.63 4.18
C ASP A 121 11.14 18.74 5.38
N LEU A 122 12.37 18.25 5.38
CA LEU A 122 12.88 17.35 6.41
C LEU A 122 13.56 18.08 7.56
N SER A 123 13.58 19.42 7.59
CA SER A 123 14.35 20.21 8.57
C SER A 123 14.13 19.77 10.03
N LEU A 124 12.88 19.45 10.40
CA LEU A 124 12.51 19.04 11.77
C LEU A 124 12.98 17.63 12.14
N ILE A 125 13.25 16.78 11.16
CA ILE A 125 13.61 15.39 11.39
C ILE A 125 15.01 15.05 10.91
N SER A 126 15.67 15.90 10.14
CA SER A 126 17.01 15.67 9.60
C SER A 126 18.07 15.50 10.70
N MET A 127 19.08 14.66 10.43
CA MET A 127 20.33 14.64 11.22
C MET A 127 21.17 15.91 11.02
N TYR A 128 20.88 16.68 9.96
CA TYR A 128 21.47 17.97 9.63
C TYR A 128 20.38 19.05 9.52
N PRO A 129 19.74 19.48 10.63
CA PRO A 129 18.60 20.40 10.61
C PRO A 129 18.83 21.72 9.89
N PHE A 130 20.08 22.20 9.85
CA PHE A 130 20.46 23.48 9.27
C PHE A 130 20.61 23.45 7.74
N GLU A 131 20.57 22.27 7.11
CA GLU A 131 20.71 22.15 5.65
C GLU A 131 19.41 22.46 4.88
N HIS A 132 18.28 22.60 5.61
CA HIS A 132 16.96 22.90 5.04
C HIS A 132 16.63 22.01 3.83
N GLU A 133 16.80 20.71 4.02
CA GLU A 133 16.62 19.71 2.97
C GLU A 133 15.14 19.57 2.60
N ILE A 134 14.85 19.77 1.31
CA ILE A 134 13.58 19.42 0.69
C ILE A 134 13.79 18.13 -0.13
N LEU A 135 13.20 17.02 0.31
CA LEU A 135 13.38 15.71 -0.28
C LEU A 135 12.21 15.32 -1.19
N PHE A 136 12.50 14.98 -2.44
CA PHE A 136 11.52 14.39 -3.36
C PHE A 136 11.58 12.86 -3.32
N ALA A 137 10.42 12.25 -3.53
CA ALA A 137 10.24 10.81 -3.56
C ALA A 137 10.96 10.15 -4.77
N PRO A 138 11.19 8.83 -4.73
CA PRO A 138 11.71 8.07 -5.86
C PRO A 138 10.81 8.19 -7.09
N PHE A 139 11.40 8.01 -8.27
CA PHE A 139 10.72 8.14 -9.55
C PHE A 139 10.17 9.55 -9.82
N THR A 140 10.87 10.58 -9.33
CA THR A 140 10.56 11.96 -9.67
C THR A 140 10.91 12.20 -11.14
N GLY A 141 9.90 12.60 -11.93
CA GLY A 141 10.09 13.04 -13.30
C GLY A 141 10.76 14.40 -13.32
N VAL A 142 11.73 14.57 -14.19
CA VAL A 142 12.47 15.82 -14.39
C VAL A 142 12.37 16.23 -15.84
N GLU A 143 11.73 17.38 -16.08
CA GLU A 143 11.64 18.01 -17.39
C GLU A 143 12.56 19.23 -17.44
N LEU A 144 13.35 19.37 -18.50
CA LEU A 144 14.19 20.54 -18.75
C LEU A 144 13.43 21.59 -19.56
N LEU A 145 13.20 22.75 -18.93
CA LEU A 145 12.54 23.89 -19.56
C LEU A 145 13.57 24.77 -20.28
N GLU A 146 14.61 25.18 -19.56
CA GLU A 146 15.63 26.10 -20.04
C GLU A 146 16.97 25.69 -19.42
N ASN A 147 18.08 25.84 -20.15
CA ASN A 147 19.40 25.78 -19.56
C ASN A 147 20.20 27.04 -19.92
N LYS A 148 21.05 27.47 -18.98
CA LYS A 148 22.04 28.53 -19.19
C LYS A 148 23.41 27.99 -18.88
N ILE A 149 24.37 28.27 -19.75
CA ILE A 149 25.74 27.82 -19.60
C ILE A 149 26.60 29.05 -19.30
N SER A 150 27.36 29.00 -18.20
CA SER A 150 28.33 30.03 -17.84
C SER A 150 29.62 29.35 -17.41
N ASN A 151 30.66 29.43 -18.27
CA ASN A 151 31.92 28.73 -18.08
C ASN A 151 31.69 27.20 -17.89
N ARG A 152 31.98 26.67 -16.69
CA ARG A 152 31.78 25.24 -16.34
C ARG A 152 30.48 24.97 -15.60
N LEU A 153 29.64 25.98 -15.38
CA LEU A 153 28.36 25.86 -14.69
C LEU A 153 27.21 25.79 -15.71
N VAL A 154 26.41 24.74 -15.58
CA VAL A 154 25.11 24.62 -16.24
C VAL A 154 24.02 24.87 -15.21
N LEU A 155 23.24 25.92 -15.42
CA LEU A 155 22.02 26.19 -14.66
C LEU A 155 20.82 25.67 -15.46
N ALA A 156 20.22 24.58 -14.99
CA ALA A 156 19.09 23.91 -15.62
C ALA A 156 17.80 24.28 -14.89
N LYS A 157 16.93 25.08 -15.51
CA LYS A 157 15.58 25.29 -15.01
C LYS A 157 14.73 24.08 -15.38
N SER A 158 14.15 23.46 -14.37
CA SER A 158 13.41 22.22 -14.54
C SER A 158 12.05 22.26 -13.86
N ARG A 159 11.11 21.50 -14.42
CA ARG A 159 9.85 21.14 -13.77
C ARG A 159 9.99 19.73 -13.24
N PHE A 160 9.59 19.54 -11.98
CA PHE A 160 9.51 18.21 -11.38
C PHE A 160 8.07 17.74 -11.35
N SER A 161 7.88 16.44 -11.55
CA SER A 161 6.60 15.77 -11.33
C SER A 161 6.79 14.60 -10.36
N VAL A 162 5.98 14.58 -9.29
CA VAL A 162 6.06 13.54 -8.26
C VAL A 162 5.13 12.37 -8.56
N ASN A 163 5.52 11.17 -8.11
CA ASN A 163 4.68 9.99 -8.27
C ASN A 163 3.47 10.01 -7.31
N LEU A 164 2.30 10.39 -7.83
CA LEU A 164 1.04 10.46 -7.09
C LEU A 164 0.40 9.10 -6.78
N LYS A 165 0.91 8.01 -7.36
CA LYS A 165 0.42 6.64 -7.10
C LYS A 165 1.13 5.97 -5.93
N SER A 166 2.16 6.61 -5.38
CA SER A 166 2.85 6.11 -4.20
C SER A 166 1.91 6.10 -2.99
N LEU A 167 1.98 5.03 -2.20
CA LEU A 167 1.13 4.85 -1.02
C LEU A 167 1.89 5.17 0.25
N THR A 168 1.17 5.71 1.23
CA THR A 168 1.67 5.71 2.62
C THR A 168 1.67 4.29 3.18
N LEU A 169 2.38 4.07 4.29
CA LEU A 169 2.39 2.77 4.98
C LEU A 169 0.98 2.34 5.39
N GLU A 170 0.16 3.25 5.90
CA GLU A 170 -1.22 2.95 6.29
C GLU A 170 -2.05 2.50 5.08
N GLN A 171 -1.90 3.21 3.95
CA GLN A 171 -2.59 2.85 2.72
C GLN A 171 -2.10 1.51 2.17
N ALA A 172 -0.81 1.21 2.27
CA ALA A 172 -0.24 -0.07 1.87
C ALA A 172 -0.79 -1.21 2.74
N PHE A 173 -0.80 -1.05 4.06
CA PHE A 173 -1.36 -2.04 4.99
C PHE A 173 -2.88 -2.19 4.85
N ALA A 174 -3.58 -1.15 4.42
CA ALA A 174 -5.03 -1.18 4.22
C ALA A 174 -5.46 -1.86 2.91
N LYS A 175 -4.54 -2.19 2.00
CA LYS A 175 -4.90 -2.74 0.68
C LYS A 175 -5.73 -4.02 0.75
N ARG A 176 -5.26 -5.02 1.49
CA ARG A 176 -5.96 -6.31 1.57
C ARG A 176 -7.30 -6.18 2.26
N HIS A 177 -7.37 -5.40 3.34
CA HIS A 177 -8.64 -5.10 3.99
C HIS A 177 -9.62 -4.38 3.06
N LYS A 178 -9.15 -3.36 2.33
CA LYS A 178 -9.97 -2.64 1.35
C LYS A 178 -10.48 -3.56 0.25
N LEU A 179 -9.64 -4.47 -0.25
CA LEU A 179 -10.04 -5.47 -1.24
C LEU A 179 -11.16 -6.37 -0.69
N LEU A 180 -11.06 -6.83 0.55
CA LEU A 180 -12.12 -7.61 1.19
C LEU A 180 -13.42 -6.81 1.34
N MET A 181 -13.34 -5.53 1.69
CA MET A 181 -14.51 -4.65 1.72
C MET A 181 -15.18 -4.55 0.34
N GLU A 182 -14.39 -4.36 -0.71
CA GLU A 182 -14.89 -4.31 -2.10
C GLU A 182 -15.52 -5.64 -2.54
N ILE A 183 -14.94 -6.78 -2.17
CA ILE A 183 -15.53 -8.12 -2.40
C ILE A 183 -16.86 -8.25 -1.64
N GLY A 184 -16.94 -7.77 -0.40
CA GLY A 184 -18.15 -7.83 0.43
C GLY A 184 -19.31 -7.07 -0.21
N GLU A 185 -19.05 -5.86 -0.70
CA GLU A 185 -20.05 -5.06 -1.41
C GLU A 185 -20.46 -5.69 -2.74
N ALA A 186 -19.51 -6.27 -3.50
CA ALA A 186 -19.82 -7.02 -4.71
C ALA A 186 -20.73 -8.23 -4.42
N ILE A 187 -20.44 -8.98 -3.35
CA ILE A 187 -21.27 -10.12 -2.90
C ILE A 187 -22.68 -9.65 -2.51
N LYS A 188 -22.82 -8.55 -1.76
CA LYS A 188 -24.14 -7.99 -1.41
C LYS A 188 -24.94 -7.65 -2.67
N LEU A 189 -24.30 -7.01 -3.66
CA LEU A 189 -24.96 -6.64 -4.91
C LEU A 189 -25.40 -7.86 -5.71
N GLU A 190 -24.53 -8.87 -5.81
CA GLU A 190 -24.84 -10.11 -6.53
C GLU A 190 -26.00 -10.87 -5.88
N VAL A 191 -25.98 -11.05 -4.55
CA VAL A 191 -27.08 -11.69 -3.81
C VAL A 191 -28.38 -10.91 -4.00
N LYS A 192 -28.33 -9.58 -3.97
CA LYS A 192 -29.51 -8.72 -4.22
C LYS A 192 -30.07 -8.92 -5.63
N GLN A 193 -29.23 -9.12 -6.63
CA GLN A 193 -29.68 -9.39 -8.01
C GLN A 193 -30.29 -10.79 -8.13
N LEU A 194 -29.64 -11.82 -7.56
CA LEU A 194 -30.13 -13.19 -7.58
C LEU A 194 -31.49 -13.36 -6.88
N LEU A 195 -31.72 -12.61 -5.79
CA LEU A 195 -33.01 -12.62 -5.09
C LEU A 195 -34.10 -11.81 -5.81
N LYS A 196 -33.72 -10.93 -6.76
CA LYS A 196 -34.67 -10.13 -7.57
C LYS A 196 -35.02 -10.77 -8.91
N VAL A 197 -34.05 -11.37 -9.58
CA VAL A 197 -34.20 -11.90 -10.93
C VAL A 197 -34.55 -13.38 -10.83
N GLY A 198 -35.61 -13.79 -11.54
CA GLY A 198 -35.88 -15.18 -11.88
C GLY A 198 -34.79 -15.70 -12.81
N VAL A 199 -33.55 -15.82 -12.34
CA VAL A 199 -32.49 -16.46 -13.13
C VAL A 199 -32.89 -17.92 -13.24
N ASP A 200 -33.07 -18.38 -14.47
CA ASP A 200 -33.60 -19.70 -14.87
C ASP A 200 -32.70 -20.88 -14.44
N ASP A 201 -31.55 -20.62 -13.81
CA ASP A 201 -30.55 -21.61 -13.43
C ASP A 201 -30.67 -22.11 -11.97
N PHE A 202 -31.80 -21.86 -11.32
CA PHE A 202 -32.04 -22.23 -9.91
C PHE A 202 -33.44 -22.84 -9.69
N ASP A 203 -33.57 -24.15 -9.93
CA ASP A 203 -34.74 -25.00 -9.60
C ASP A 203 -35.05 -25.13 -8.09
N ARG A 204 -34.50 -24.29 -7.22
CA ARG A 204 -34.54 -24.46 -5.74
C ARG A 204 -35.47 -23.49 -4.99
N PHE A 205 -36.13 -22.57 -5.69
CA PHE A 205 -36.97 -21.56 -5.05
C PHE A 205 -38.20 -21.22 -5.89
N SER A 206 -39.38 -21.18 -5.28
CA SER A 206 -40.52 -20.47 -5.86
C SER A 206 -40.25 -18.96 -5.85
N LEU A 207 -40.84 -18.22 -6.79
CA LEU A 207 -40.73 -16.75 -6.83
C LEU A 207 -41.16 -16.11 -5.49
N ALA A 208 -42.15 -16.71 -4.82
CA ALA A 208 -42.66 -16.27 -3.52
C ALA A 208 -41.64 -16.42 -2.39
N ASP A 209 -40.84 -17.50 -2.38
CA ASP A 209 -39.81 -17.72 -1.36
C ASP A 209 -38.63 -16.76 -1.52
N ARG A 210 -38.27 -16.42 -2.77
CA ARG A 210 -37.23 -15.42 -3.06
C ARG A 210 -37.61 -14.05 -2.51
N SER A 211 -38.86 -13.62 -2.72
CA SER A 211 -39.36 -12.35 -2.19
C SER A 211 -39.35 -12.31 -0.66
N LYS A 212 -39.69 -13.41 0.01
CA LYS A 212 -39.65 -13.51 1.49
C LYS A 212 -38.23 -13.49 2.04
N LEU A 213 -37.26 -14.05 1.33
CA LEU A 213 -35.86 -14.12 1.75
C LEU A 213 -35.04 -12.88 1.38
N ALA A 214 -35.51 -12.06 0.43
CA ALA A 214 -34.75 -10.93 -0.12
C ALA A 214 -34.22 -9.98 0.96
N GLU A 215 -35.11 -9.45 1.80
CA GLU A 215 -34.73 -8.50 2.85
C GLU A 215 -34.02 -9.17 4.04
N PRO A 216 -34.53 -10.26 4.65
CA PRO A 216 -33.84 -10.93 5.76
C PRO A 216 -32.46 -11.47 5.36
N GLY A 217 -32.35 -12.07 4.17
CA GLY A 217 -31.10 -12.63 3.65
C GLY A 217 -30.03 -11.56 3.44
N LEU A 218 -30.39 -10.44 2.82
CA LEU A 218 -29.45 -9.31 2.64
C LEU A 218 -29.03 -8.69 3.96
N ARG A 219 -29.94 -8.60 4.94
CA ARG A 219 -29.63 -8.08 6.27
C ARG A 219 -28.68 -8.99 7.04
N ALA A 220 -28.96 -10.29 7.06
CA ALA A 220 -28.10 -11.30 7.66
C ALA A 220 -26.70 -11.33 7.01
N LEU A 221 -26.63 -11.21 5.68
CA LEU A 221 -25.39 -11.08 4.93
C LEU A 221 -24.60 -9.84 5.38
N GLY A 222 -25.28 -8.70 5.49
CA GLY A 222 -24.68 -7.46 5.98
C GLY A 222 -24.04 -7.63 7.34
N VAL A 223 -24.80 -8.14 8.32
CA VAL A 223 -24.29 -8.40 9.68
C VAL A 223 -23.09 -9.32 9.67
N ARG A 224 -23.13 -10.42 8.89
CA ARG A 224 -22.02 -11.36 8.81
C ARG A 224 -20.77 -10.72 8.20
N LEU A 225 -20.92 -9.97 7.11
CA LEU A 225 -19.80 -9.27 6.46
C LEU A 225 -19.21 -8.20 7.38
N ASP A 226 -20.05 -7.44 8.08
CA ASP A 226 -19.58 -6.42 9.03
C ASP A 226 -18.73 -7.08 10.13
N VAL A 227 -19.18 -8.21 10.69
CA VAL A 227 -18.39 -8.96 11.69
C VAL A 227 -17.05 -9.43 11.13
N LEU A 228 -17.03 -9.99 9.92
CA LEU A 228 -15.80 -10.47 9.27
C LEU A 228 -14.81 -9.33 8.97
N LEU A 229 -15.31 -8.13 8.71
CA LEU A 229 -14.55 -7.00 8.20
C LEU A 229 -14.27 -5.90 9.25
N ASN A 230 -14.75 -6.06 10.49
CA ASN A 230 -14.57 -5.10 11.59
C ASN A 230 -13.17 -5.16 12.27
N GLY A 231 -12.20 -5.82 11.66
CA GLY A 231 -10.83 -5.90 12.18
C GLY A 231 -9.97 -4.68 11.81
N GLU A 232 -8.87 -4.48 12.56
CA GLU A 232 -7.82 -3.56 12.12
C GLU A 232 -7.21 -4.02 10.79
N ALA A 233 -6.96 -3.07 9.88
CA ALA A 233 -6.53 -3.38 8.52
C ALA A 233 -5.26 -4.26 8.45
N LYS A 234 -4.34 -4.09 9.42
CA LYS A 234 -3.10 -4.87 9.50
C LYS A 234 -3.35 -6.38 9.64
N ARG A 235 -4.44 -6.77 10.32
CA ARG A 235 -4.83 -8.16 10.57
C ARG A 235 -4.99 -8.94 9.26
N TYR A 236 -5.55 -8.30 8.24
CA TYR A 236 -5.84 -8.94 6.94
C TYR A 236 -4.62 -9.05 6.03
N ASN A 237 -3.43 -8.65 6.50
CA ASN A 237 -2.17 -8.90 5.78
C ASN A 237 -1.58 -10.27 6.07
N ASP A 238 -2.08 -10.96 7.10
CA ASP A 238 -1.82 -12.37 7.32
C ASP A 238 -2.56 -13.22 6.27
N ASP A 239 -1.87 -14.18 5.67
CA ASP A 239 -2.41 -14.98 4.57
C ASP A 239 -3.56 -15.89 5.02
N ASP A 240 -3.42 -16.54 6.18
CA ASP A 240 -4.44 -17.43 6.72
C ASP A 240 -5.70 -16.64 7.08
N VAL A 241 -5.54 -15.47 7.73
CA VAL A 241 -6.69 -14.62 8.06
C VAL A 241 -7.39 -14.14 6.79
N PHE A 242 -6.65 -13.72 5.78
CA PHE A 242 -7.23 -13.24 4.52
C PHE A 242 -7.99 -14.37 3.81
N GLU A 243 -7.39 -15.54 3.68
CA GLU A 243 -8.00 -16.71 3.04
C GLU A 243 -9.28 -17.13 3.78
N LEU A 244 -9.20 -17.28 5.10
CA LEU A 244 -10.36 -17.62 5.93
C LEU A 244 -11.48 -16.59 5.80
N THR A 245 -11.13 -15.30 5.71
CA THR A 245 -12.12 -14.23 5.52
C THR A 245 -12.81 -14.36 4.16
N VAL A 246 -12.06 -14.56 3.07
CA VAL A 246 -12.64 -14.77 1.73
C VAL A 246 -13.55 -16.00 1.71
N CYS A 247 -13.09 -17.13 2.27
CA CYS A 247 -13.87 -18.37 2.35
C CYS A 247 -15.19 -18.14 3.10
N ALA A 248 -15.15 -17.51 4.28
CA ALA A 248 -16.35 -17.22 5.05
C ALA A 248 -17.33 -16.27 4.32
N MET A 249 -16.83 -15.30 3.56
CA MET A 249 -17.66 -14.42 2.74
C MET A 249 -18.37 -15.18 1.60
N VAL A 250 -17.65 -16.08 0.93
CA VAL A 250 -18.20 -16.93 -0.15
C VAL A 250 -19.20 -17.95 0.42
N GLU A 251 -18.93 -18.50 1.60
CA GLU A 251 -19.86 -19.40 2.31
C GLU A 251 -21.15 -18.68 2.70
N ALA A 252 -21.06 -17.46 3.24
CA ALA A 252 -22.22 -16.64 3.57
C ALA A 252 -23.10 -16.38 2.33
N LYS A 253 -22.48 -16.07 1.18
CA LYS A 253 -23.18 -15.96 -0.11
C LYS A 253 -23.88 -17.28 -0.46
N LYS A 254 -23.15 -18.40 -0.45
CA LYS A 254 -23.68 -19.73 -0.80
C LYS A 254 -24.80 -20.19 0.14
N ALA A 255 -24.77 -19.79 1.40
CA ALA A 255 -25.81 -20.11 2.37
C ALA A 255 -27.14 -19.47 1.95
N ILE A 256 -27.12 -18.18 1.56
CA ILE A 256 -28.32 -17.45 1.14
C ILE A 256 -28.81 -17.91 -0.24
N THR A 257 -27.91 -18.13 -1.19
CA THR A 257 -28.28 -18.53 -2.56
C THR A 257 -28.54 -20.03 -2.72
N GLY A 258 -28.23 -20.84 -1.70
CA GLY A 258 -28.23 -22.31 -1.78
C GLY A 258 -29.58 -23.01 -1.65
N GLY A 259 -30.66 -22.28 -1.39
CA GLY A 259 -31.99 -22.82 -1.09
C GLY A 259 -32.51 -22.36 0.27
N LEU A 260 -33.83 -22.39 0.48
CA LEU A 260 -34.45 -21.96 1.74
C LEU A 260 -33.90 -22.76 2.94
N SER A 261 -33.73 -24.07 2.79
CA SER A 261 -33.17 -24.95 3.85
C SER A 261 -31.76 -24.56 4.32
N ARG A 262 -30.94 -23.92 3.47
CA ARG A 262 -29.61 -23.43 3.83
C ARG A 262 -29.61 -21.97 4.29
N ALA A 263 -30.48 -21.16 3.71
CA ALA A 263 -30.58 -19.75 4.03
C ALA A 263 -31.20 -19.53 5.42
N LEU A 264 -32.21 -20.32 5.80
CA LEU A 264 -32.92 -20.12 7.05
C LEU A 264 -32.03 -20.25 8.30
N PRO A 265 -31.21 -21.31 8.48
CA PRO A 265 -30.29 -21.39 9.62
C PRO A 265 -29.28 -20.24 9.64
N PHE A 266 -28.80 -19.83 8.46
CA PHE A 266 -27.87 -18.71 8.35
C PHE A 266 -28.50 -17.39 8.81
N VAL A 267 -29.70 -17.06 8.33
CA VAL A 267 -30.42 -15.84 8.72
C VAL A 267 -30.76 -15.89 10.22
N ALA A 268 -31.20 -17.04 10.73
CA ALA A 268 -31.49 -17.22 12.15
C ALA A 268 -30.25 -17.01 13.05
N SER A 269 -29.07 -17.46 12.60
CA SER A 269 -27.82 -17.26 13.34
C SER A 269 -27.31 -15.81 13.34
N ALA A 270 -27.73 -15.01 12.35
CA ALA A 270 -27.21 -13.67 12.13
C ALA A 270 -28.10 -12.56 12.70
N LEU A 271 -29.42 -12.81 12.83
CA LEU A 271 -30.40 -11.81 13.25
C LEU A 271 -31.06 -12.18 14.58
N PRO A 272 -31.33 -11.20 15.47
CA PRO A 272 -32.09 -11.45 16.70
C PRO A 272 -33.51 -11.97 16.42
N SER A 273 -34.04 -12.85 17.29
CA SER A 273 -35.35 -13.48 17.10
C SER A 273 -36.52 -12.48 16.96
N GLN A 274 -36.48 -11.37 17.68
CA GLN A 274 -37.48 -10.29 17.57
C GLN A 274 -37.46 -9.60 16.20
N GLU A 275 -36.31 -9.57 15.55
CA GLU A 275 -36.13 -8.92 14.26
C GLU A 275 -36.59 -9.83 13.11
N LEU A 276 -36.26 -11.12 13.20
CA LEU A 276 -36.81 -12.17 12.33
C LEU A 276 -38.34 -12.16 12.35
N GLN A 277 -38.96 -12.10 13.53
CA GLN A 277 -40.42 -12.06 13.68
C GLN A 277 -41.07 -10.87 12.96
N LYS A 278 -40.39 -9.71 12.95
CA LYS A 278 -40.86 -8.52 12.22
C LYS A 278 -40.72 -8.65 10.71
N LEU A 279 -39.68 -9.35 10.24
CA LEU A 279 -39.32 -9.42 8.83
C LEU A 279 -40.08 -10.51 8.05
N VAL A 280 -40.38 -11.65 8.68
CA VAL A 280 -41.03 -12.79 8.00
C VAL A 280 -42.36 -13.23 8.61
N GLY A 281 -42.79 -12.59 9.71
CA GLY A 281 -44.03 -12.92 10.41
C GLY A 281 -43.89 -14.13 11.35
N ALA A 282 -44.80 -14.23 12.33
CA ALA A 282 -44.75 -15.24 13.38
C ALA A 282 -44.89 -16.68 12.86
N GLU A 283 -45.77 -16.92 11.88
CA GLU A 283 -45.99 -18.24 11.29
C GLU A 283 -44.75 -18.77 10.54
N PHE A 284 -44.07 -17.89 9.78
CA PHE A 284 -42.84 -18.25 9.08
C PHE A 284 -41.66 -18.40 10.06
N CYS A 285 -41.62 -17.60 11.14
CA CYS A 285 -40.65 -17.80 12.23
C CYS A 285 -40.84 -19.13 12.97
N ILE A 286 -42.08 -19.56 13.19
CA ILE A 286 -42.39 -20.85 13.82
C ILE A 286 -41.98 -22.00 12.88
N ALA A 287 -42.18 -21.86 11.56
CA ALA A 287 -41.64 -22.82 10.59
C ALA A 287 -40.08 -22.80 10.54
N LEU A 288 -39.46 -21.61 10.66
CA LEU A 288 -38.00 -21.42 10.73
C LEU A 288 -37.37 -22.08 11.96
N LEU A 289 -37.99 -21.90 13.12
CA LEU A 289 -37.46 -22.36 14.42
C LEU A 289 -37.93 -23.78 14.76
N GLY A 290 -39.12 -24.17 14.30
CA GLY A 290 -39.69 -25.51 14.49
C GLY A 290 -39.06 -26.61 13.62
N GLN A 291 -38.30 -26.26 12.57
CA GLN A 291 -37.48 -27.22 11.82
C GLN A 291 -36.04 -27.35 12.36
N THR A 292 -35.63 -26.52 13.32
CA THR A 292 -34.28 -26.62 13.91
C THR A 292 -34.17 -27.69 15.00
N SER A 293 -35.30 -28.24 15.48
CA SER A 293 -35.29 -29.37 16.43
C SER A 293 -34.78 -30.69 15.81
N ASP A 294 -34.72 -30.80 14.48
CA ASP A 294 -34.14 -31.95 13.77
C ASP A 294 -32.73 -31.70 13.20
N VAL A 295 -32.15 -30.50 13.43
CA VAL A 295 -30.80 -30.11 12.95
C VAL A 295 -29.81 -29.99 14.12
N GLU A 296 -30.16 -30.44 15.32
CA GLU A 296 -29.21 -30.52 16.45
C GLU A 296 -28.08 -31.55 16.27
N GLN A 297 -28.03 -32.30 15.16
CA GLN A 297 -26.90 -33.20 14.83
C GLN A 297 -25.90 -32.65 13.81
N GLY A 298 -26.02 -31.40 13.35
CA GLY A 298 -25.02 -30.82 12.46
C GLY A 298 -25.00 -29.31 12.50
N PHE A 299 -23.86 -28.73 12.85
CA PHE A 299 -23.56 -27.29 12.94
C PHE A 299 -23.88 -26.62 14.28
N ASN A 300 -23.11 -27.02 15.29
CA ASN A 300 -22.95 -26.28 16.53
C ASN A 300 -21.95 -25.10 16.29
N TYR A 301 -22.46 -23.89 16.02
CA TYR A 301 -21.63 -22.69 15.77
C TYR A 301 -21.65 -21.65 16.90
N HIS A 302 -22.22 -21.96 18.06
CA HIS A 302 -22.17 -21.06 19.22
C HIS A 302 -21.89 -21.81 20.52
N SER A 303 -20.61 -21.88 20.89
CA SER A 303 -20.10 -21.82 22.28
C SER A 303 -18.65 -22.30 22.43
N GLN A 304 -17.80 -22.15 21.41
CA GLN A 304 -16.35 -22.07 21.64
C GLN A 304 -15.80 -20.91 20.82
N PRO A 305 -14.88 -20.09 21.36
CA PRO A 305 -13.92 -19.45 20.46
C PRO A 305 -13.34 -20.59 19.65
N VAL A 306 -13.28 -20.47 18.33
CA VAL A 306 -12.49 -21.41 17.54
C VAL A 306 -11.02 -21.14 17.90
N MET A 307 -10.61 -21.63 19.08
CA MET A 307 -9.26 -22.09 19.32
C MET A 307 -9.13 -23.30 18.40
N PHE A 308 -8.69 -23.04 17.17
CA PHE A 308 -8.03 -24.08 16.42
C PHE A 308 -6.93 -24.60 17.36
N HIS A 309 -7.03 -25.86 17.78
CA HIS A 309 -5.86 -26.55 18.28
C HIS A 309 -4.84 -26.45 17.15
N LEU A 310 -3.86 -25.56 17.32
CA LEU A 310 -2.58 -25.72 16.67
C LEU A 310 -2.22 -27.20 16.89
N PRO A 311 -1.97 -27.99 15.82
CA PRO A 311 -1.28 -29.23 16.03
C PRO A 311 -0.01 -28.85 16.78
N ALA A 312 0.20 -29.46 17.95
CA ALA A 312 1.54 -29.49 18.52
C ALA A 312 2.44 -29.92 17.37
N SER A 313 3.42 -29.08 17.04
CA SER A 313 4.36 -29.30 15.94
C SER A 313 5.06 -30.65 16.13
N SER A 314 4.44 -31.71 15.63
CA SER A 314 5.07 -33.00 15.40
C SER A 314 5.69 -32.91 14.03
N ASP A 315 6.81 -32.18 13.99
CA ASP A 315 7.90 -32.20 13.02
C ASP A 315 8.80 -31.05 13.51
N GLY A 316 9.87 -31.32 14.24
CA GLY A 316 11.02 -31.95 13.61
C GLY A 316 11.70 -31.02 12.59
N CYS A 317 11.35 -29.73 12.55
CA CYS A 317 12.14 -28.71 11.86
C CYS A 317 13.05 -28.06 12.89
N ASP A 318 14.26 -28.62 12.99
CA ASP A 318 15.42 -27.91 13.50
C ASP A 318 15.34 -26.46 13.05
N ALA A 319 15.46 -25.54 14.00
CA ALA A 319 15.83 -24.19 13.67
C ALA A 319 17.09 -24.29 12.80
N LEU A 320 16.94 -24.08 11.50
CA LEU A 320 18.05 -23.67 10.66
C LEU A 320 18.39 -22.25 11.16
N VAL A 321 19.07 -22.22 12.30
CA VAL A 321 19.98 -21.15 12.63
C VAL A 321 21.00 -21.22 11.52
N VAL A 322 20.73 -20.51 10.43
CA VAL A 322 21.80 -20.02 9.57
C VAL A 322 22.56 -19.06 10.48
N ARG A 323 23.48 -19.63 11.28
CA ARG A 323 24.71 -18.97 11.68
C ARG A 323 25.40 -18.70 10.35
N GLY A 324 24.99 -17.61 9.70
CA GLY A 324 25.83 -16.94 8.75
C GLY A 324 27.04 -16.52 9.56
N THR A 325 28.07 -17.36 9.55
CA THR A 325 29.43 -16.89 9.73
C THR A 325 29.55 -15.69 8.82
N MET A 326 29.66 -14.50 9.41
CA MET A 326 30.10 -13.30 8.69
C MET A 326 31.29 -13.75 7.83
N PRO A 327 31.23 -13.63 6.51
CA PRO A 327 32.44 -13.64 5.72
C PRO A 327 33.32 -12.53 6.30
N GLU A 328 34.56 -12.85 6.64
CA GLU A 328 35.55 -11.85 6.98
C GLU A 328 35.52 -10.75 5.91
N SER A 329 35.32 -9.50 6.36
CA SER A 329 35.31 -8.24 5.59
C SER A 329 34.82 -8.31 4.13
N PRO A 330 33.62 -7.81 3.81
CA PRO A 330 33.21 -7.72 2.42
C PRO A 330 34.07 -6.71 1.64
N GLU A 331 34.48 -7.08 0.41
CA GLU A 331 35.28 -6.29 -0.54
C GLU A 331 34.75 -4.86 -0.86
N TRP A 332 33.60 -4.44 -0.32
CA TRP A 332 33.12 -3.06 -0.46
C TRP A 332 33.92 -2.06 0.39
N GLU A 333 34.61 -2.49 1.45
CA GLU A 333 35.54 -1.63 2.21
C GLU A 333 36.71 -1.14 1.34
N GLN A 334 37.16 -1.95 0.36
CA GLN A 334 38.22 -1.55 -0.58
C GLN A 334 37.72 -0.59 -1.68
N ARG A 335 36.41 -0.56 -1.98
CA ARG A 335 35.83 0.39 -2.95
C ARG A 335 35.47 1.74 -2.34
N ALA A 336 35.30 1.82 -1.03
CA ALA A 336 35.07 3.09 -0.33
C ALA A 336 36.33 3.96 -0.21
N GLY A 337 37.53 3.40 -0.45
CA GLY A 337 38.81 4.11 -0.38
C GLY A 337 39.33 4.74 -1.68
N ALA A 338 38.58 4.66 -2.79
CA ALA A 338 39.08 5.08 -4.12
C ALA A 338 38.42 6.34 -4.70
N THR A 339 37.62 7.07 -3.92
CA THR A 339 37.11 8.40 -4.31
C THR A 339 37.11 9.32 -3.10
N ALA A 340 38.29 9.83 -2.78
CA ALA A 340 38.48 11.15 -2.18
C ALA A 340 38.79 12.15 -3.31
#